data_AF-A0A938G6P5-F1
#
_entry.id   AF-A0A938G6P5-F1
#
_cell.length_a   1.000
_cell.length_b   1.000
_cell.length_c   1.000
_cell.angle_alpha   90.00
_cell.angle_beta   90.00
_cell.angle_gamma   90.00
#
_symmetry.space_group_name_H-M   'P 1'
#
loop_
_entity.id
_entity.type
_entity.pdbx_description
1 polymer ?
#
loop_
_entity_poly.entity_id
_entity_poly.type
_entity_poly.pdbx_seq_one_letter_code
_entity_poly.pdbx_strand_id
1 'polypeptide(L)'
;MDVSAISGTVATLLGIAFIWPQVIRVYARQSVEGIAPSAHLIGLTGTPMWFTYAITTDSLPMILSNLNIEIAIIALMVMLVRKKAIALWKPLAAFVATAVFCSVFAFISPTAIGIAGIVIGTPAIIPQVWRAVRTKHLFGVSVVSNVLLASMGAGWFVYGLAIGDPVVSYPNLVLVPSASYIAWRAWQSRHAHTEMAAAAPA
;
A
#
# COMPACT_ATOMS: atom_id res chain seq x y z
N MET A 1 -3.26 23.11 17.43
CA MET A 1 -2.52 22.15 16.57
C MET A 1 -2.45 22.77 15.19
N ASP A 2 -1.28 22.78 14.58
CA ASP A 2 -1.12 23.23 13.20
C ASP A 2 -1.62 22.15 12.21
N VAL A 3 -1.74 22.53 10.93
CA VAL A 3 -2.27 21.64 9.88
C VAL A 3 -1.42 20.38 9.75
N SER A 4 -0.09 20.51 9.82
CA SER A 4 0.85 19.39 9.72
C SER A 4 0.67 18.38 10.85
N ALA A 5 0.47 18.80 12.10
CA ALA A 5 0.21 17.88 13.20
C ALA A 5 -1.10 17.10 12.97
N ILE A 6 -2.19 17.78 12.60
CA ILE A 6 -3.49 17.14 12.39
C ILE A 6 -3.42 16.15 11.21
N SER A 7 -2.94 16.60 10.06
CA SER A 7 -2.86 15.75 8.86
C SER A 7 -1.89 14.60 9.04
N GLY A 8 -0.74 14.83 9.71
CA GLY A 8 0.24 13.80 10.02
C GLY A 8 -0.32 12.73 10.96
N THR A 9 -1.03 13.12 12.02
CA THR A 9 -1.69 12.16 12.93
C THR A 9 -2.76 11.36 12.20
N VAL A 10 -3.64 12.01 11.44
CA VAL A 10 -4.71 11.33 10.67
C VAL A 10 -4.11 10.36 9.66
N ALA A 11 -3.11 10.80 8.89
CA ALA A 11 -2.42 9.96 7.92
C ALA A 11 -1.75 8.76 8.58
N THR A 12 -1.13 8.94 9.75
CA THR A 12 -0.51 7.86 10.52
C THR A 12 -1.53 6.85 11.02
N LEU A 13 -2.64 7.30 11.61
CA LEU A 13 -3.69 6.41 12.11
C LEU A 13 -4.33 5.59 10.97
N LEU A 14 -4.59 6.23 9.83
CA LEU A 14 -5.06 5.55 8.64
C LEU A 14 -3.99 4.62 8.05
N GLY A 15 -2.72 5.02 8.10
CA GLY A 15 -1.55 4.20 7.72
C GLY A 15 -1.39 2.94 8.57
N ILE A 16 -1.69 3.06 9.86
CA ILE A 16 -1.76 1.92 10.77
C ILE A 16 -2.92 1.00 10.38
N ALA A 17 -4.08 1.55 10.02
CA ALA A 17 -5.31 0.77 9.82
C ALA A 17 -5.49 0.14 8.43
N PHE A 18 -5.15 0.84 7.34
CA PHE A 18 -5.75 0.57 6.01
C PHE A 18 -5.51 -0.84 5.48
N ILE A 19 -4.33 -1.40 5.73
CA ILE A 19 -3.89 -2.65 5.12
C ILE A 19 -4.45 -3.89 5.84
N TRP A 20 -4.77 -3.76 7.13
CA TRP A 20 -5.20 -4.89 7.96
C TRP A 20 -6.50 -5.56 7.52
N PRO A 21 -7.56 -4.86 7.06
CA PRO A 21 -8.73 -5.54 6.53
C PRO A 21 -8.41 -6.48 5.35
N GLN A 22 -7.42 -6.14 4.52
CA GLN A 22 -6.94 -7.02 3.45
C GLN A 22 -6.15 -8.21 4.00
N VAL A 23 -5.26 -7.99 4.98
CA VAL A 23 -4.53 -9.06 5.67
C VAL A 23 -5.50 -10.06 6.32
N ILE A 24 -6.39 -9.56 7.18
CA ILE A 24 -7.42 -10.35 7.87
C ILE A 24 -8.21 -11.17 6.87
N ARG A 25 -8.63 -10.56 5.77
CA ARG A 25 -9.38 -11.26 4.72
C ARG A 25 -8.60 -12.43 4.13
N VAL A 26 -7.34 -12.23 3.75
CA VAL A 26 -6.52 -13.27 3.11
C VAL A 26 -6.31 -14.46 4.03
N TYR A 27 -6.04 -14.18 5.31
CA TYR A 27 -5.85 -15.21 6.33
C TYR A 27 -7.16 -15.91 6.70
N ALA A 28 -8.26 -15.18 6.86
CA ALA A 28 -9.56 -15.76 7.19
C ALA A 28 -10.12 -16.61 6.03
N ARG A 29 -9.98 -16.14 4.79
CA ARG A 29 -10.48 -16.85 3.59
C ARG A 29 -9.50 -17.87 3.03
N GLN A 30 -8.28 -17.94 3.56
CA GLN A 30 -7.22 -18.81 3.06
C GLN A 30 -7.03 -18.68 1.54
N SER A 31 -7.19 -17.48 1.01
CA SER A 31 -7.18 -17.19 -0.43
C SER A 31 -6.56 -15.84 -0.72
N VAL A 32 -5.79 -15.79 -1.81
CA VAL A 32 -5.13 -14.58 -2.34
C VAL A 32 -5.72 -14.16 -3.69
N GLU A 33 -6.91 -14.65 -4.00
CA GLU A 33 -7.64 -14.29 -5.21
C GLU A 33 -7.80 -12.77 -5.33
N GLY A 34 -7.70 -12.22 -6.55
CA GLY A 34 -7.86 -10.78 -6.78
C GLY A 34 -6.69 -9.89 -6.35
N ILE A 35 -5.69 -10.42 -5.62
CA ILE A 35 -4.53 -9.66 -5.12
C ILE A 35 -3.34 -9.80 -6.06
N ALA A 36 -2.88 -8.71 -6.67
CA ALA A 36 -1.73 -8.71 -7.57
C ALA A 36 -0.41 -8.96 -6.80
N PRO A 37 0.31 -10.07 -7.05
CA PRO A 37 1.56 -10.35 -6.35
C PRO A 37 2.65 -9.31 -6.58
N SER A 38 2.73 -8.79 -7.81
CA SER A 38 3.69 -7.75 -8.18
C SER A 38 3.45 -6.44 -7.42
N ALA A 39 2.20 -6.06 -7.15
CA ALA A 39 1.90 -4.84 -6.39
C ALA A 39 2.58 -4.85 -5.02
N HIS A 40 2.44 -5.98 -4.31
CA HIS A 40 3.04 -6.12 -3.00
C HIS A 40 4.53 -6.46 -3.03
N LEU A 41 5.04 -7.12 -4.07
CA LEU A 41 6.48 -7.29 -4.23
C LEU A 41 7.17 -5.93 -4.41
N ILE A 42 6.57 -5.03 -5.20
CA ILE A 42 7.05 -3.65 -5.33
C ILE A 42 6.87 -2.92 -3.98
N GLY A 43 5.73 -3.12 -3.29
CA GLY A 43 5.51 -2.58 -1.95
C GLY A 43 6.57 -3.00 -0.93
N LEU A 44 7.03 -4.26 -0.97
CA LEU A 44 8.09 -4.82 -0.13
C LEU A 44 9.46 -4.19 -0.42
N THR A 45 9.63 -3.58 -1.59
CA THR A 45 10.84 -2.80 -1.92
C THR A 45 10.69 -1.31 -1.62
N GLY A 46 9.51 -0.74 -1.87
CA GLY A 46 9.29 0.70 -1.72
C GLY A 46 9.09 1.13 -0.27
N THR A 47 8.37 0.34 0.53
CA THR A 47 8.04 0.73 1.92
C THR A 47 9.27 0.84 2.82
N PRO A 48 10.30 -0.04 2.71
CA PRO A 48 11.55 0.18 3.43
C PRO A 48 12.25 1.48 3.03
N MET A 49 12.14 1.93 1.77
CA MET A 49 12.70 3.22 1.33
C MET A 49 11.95 4.38 2.00
N TRP A 50 10.62 4.33 2.07
CA TRP A 50 9.82 5.32 2.79
C TRP A 50 10.12 5.35 4.29
N PHE A 51 10.31 4.18 4.90
CA PHE A 51 10.70 4.05 6.30
C PHE A 51 12.10 4.64 6.56
N THR A 52 13.09 4.32 5.71
CA THR A 52 14.44 4.89 5.83
C THR A 52 14.43 6.39 5.58
N TYR A 53 13.69 6.88 4.58
CA TYR A 53 13.51 8.31 4.35
C TYR A 53 12.96 9.00 5.60
N ALA A 54 11.91 8.43 6.20
CA ALA A 54 11.30 8.94 7.42
C ALA A 54 12.28 9.02 8.61
N ILE A 55 13.17 8.03 8.77
CA ILE A 55 14.24 8.06 9.78
C ILE A 55 15.20 9.21 9.48
N THR A 56 15.67 9.31 8.23
CA THR A 56 16.68 10.32 7.84
C THR A 56 16.16 11.75 7.86
N THR A 57 14.84 11.95 7.89
CA THR A 57 14.18 13.26 7.99
C THR A 57 13.48 13.46 9.34
N ASP A 58 13.77 12.63 10.35
CA ASP A 58 13.20 12.69 11.70
C ASP A 58 11.64 12.78 11.76
N SER A 59 10.95 12.12 10.82
CA SER A 59 9.48 12.14 10.75
C SER A 59 8.85 10.96 11.49
N LEU A 60 8.59 11.14 12.79
CA LEU A 60 7.93 10.13 13.63
C LEU A 60 6.60 9.61 13.05
N PRO A 61 5.68 10.45 12.52
CA PRO A 61 4.44 9.98 11.86
C PRO A 61 4.73 8.98 10.74
N MET A 62 5.72 9.29 9.88
CA MET A 62 6.07 8.43 8.74
C MET A 62 6.77 7.16 9.19
N ILE A 63 7.62 7.21 10.22
CA ILE A 63 8.28 6.03 10.79
C ILE A 63 7.23 5.01 11.25
N LEU A 64 6.26 5.46 12.07
CA LEU A 64 5.21 4.60 12.62
C LEU A 64 4.32 4.00 11.53
N SER A 65 3.91 4.83 10.56
CA SER A 65 3.08 4.38 9.45
C SER A 65 3.80 3.34 8.59
N ASN A 66 5.03 3.64 8.13
CA ASN A 66 5.74 2.75 7.20
C ASN A 66 6.20 1.44 7.85
N LEU A 67 6.57 1.46 9.13
CA LEU A 67 6.87 0.23 9.87
C LEU A 67 5.67 -0.72 9.91
N ASN A 68 4.48 -0.19 10.24
CA ASN A 68 3.25 -0.97 10.23
C ASN A 68 2.90 -1.52 8.84
N ILE A 69 3.01 -0.68 7.81
CA ILE A 69 2.73 -1.06 6.43
C ILE A 69 3.66 -2.20 6.00
N GLU A 70 4.95 -2.12 6.33
CA GLU A 70 5.93 -3.14 5.98
C GLU A 70 5.60 -4.49 6.62
N ILE A 71 5.25 -4.50 7.91
CA ILE A 71 4.81 -5.72 8.62
C ILE A 71 3.61 -6.36 7.92
N ALA A 72 2.61 -5.56 7.54
CA ALA A 72 1.43 -6.06 6.87
C ALA A 72 1.70 -6.54 5.43
N ILE A 73 2.60 -5.88 4.68
CA ILE A 73 3.05 -6.34 3.37
C ILE A 73 3.76 -7.68 3.48
N ILE A 74 4.65 -7.85 4.48
CA ILE A 74 5.31 -9.13 4.75
C ILE A 74 4.26 -10.22 5.03
N ALA A 75 3.24 -9.95 5.84
CA ALA A 75 2.16 -10.91 6.10
C ALA A 75 1.41 -11.31 4.81
N LEU A 76 1.11 -10.35 3.93
CA LEU A 76 0.53 -10.65 2.62
C LEU A 76 1.49 -11.49 1.76
N MET A 77 2.80 -11.22 1.79
CA MET A 77 3.79 -11.96 1.00
C MET A 77 3.95 -13.39 1.46
N VAL A 78 3.91 -13.61 2.77
CA VAL A 78 3.84 -14.96 3.34
C VAL A 78 2.65 -15.73 2.76
N MET A 79 1.46 -15.13 2.72
CA MET A 79 0.29 -15.82 2.16
C MET A 79 0.37 -16.02 0.64
N LEU A 80 0.91 -15.06 -0.13
CA LEU A 80 1.13 -15.25 -1.56
C LEU A 80 2.09 -16.39 -1.86
N VAL A 81 3.18 -16.50 -1.10
CA VAL A 81 4.13 -17.62 -1.21
C VAL A 81 3.46 -18.93 -0.83
N ARG A 82 2.75 -18.98 0.31
CA ARG A 82 2.03 -20.19 0.77
C ARG A 82 0.99 -20.69 -0.23
N LYS A 83 0.33 -19.76 -0.95
CA LYS A 83 -0.65 -20.08 -2.00
C LYS A 83 -0.02 -20.23 -3.38
N LYS A 84 1.31 -20.32 -3.48
CA LYS A 84 2.09 -20.51 -4.71
C LYS A 84 1.83 -19.45 -5.79
N ALA A 85 1.35 -18.27 -5.41
CA ALA A 85 1.14 -17.14 -6.32
C ALA A 85 2.47 -16.47 -6.70
N ILE A 86 3.51 -16.65 -5.87
CA ILE A 86 4.88 -16.19 -6.13
C ILE A 86 5.88 -17.15 -5.48
N ALA A 87 7.05 -17.32 -6.10
CA ALA A 87 8.13 -18.12 -5.53
C ALA A 87 8.86 -17.34 -4.41
N LEU A 88 9.21 -18.02 -3.30
CA LEU A 88 9.82 -17.43 -2.10
C LEU A 88 11.10 -16.63 -2.37
N TRP A 89 11.93 -17.05 -3.34
CA TRP A 89 13.19 -16.36 -3.61
C TRP A 89 12.98 -14.91 -4.09
N LYS A 90 11.84 -14.60 -4.72
CA LYS A 90 11.55 -13.24 -5.22
C LYS A 90 11.41 -12.22 -4.10
N PRO A 91 10.52 -12.39 -3.10
CA PRO A 91 10.43 -11.46 -1.98
C PRO A 91 11.70 -11.44 -1.13
N LEU A 92 12.41 -12.56 -0.97
CA LEU A 92 13.70 -12.57 -0.25
C LEU A 92 14.76 -11.73 -0.97
N ALA A 93 14.96 -11.94 -2.27
CA ALA A 93 15.91 -11.17 -3.06
C ALA A 93 15.55 -9.68 -3.07
N ALA A 94 14.27 -9.36 -3.25
CA ALA A 94 13.76 -7.99 -3.24
C ALA A 94 14.01 -7.29 -1.90
N PHE A 95 13.68 -7.95 -0.78
CA PHE A 95 13.88 -7.40 0.56
C PHE A 95 15.36 -7.21 0.89
N VAL A 96 16.20 -8.21 0.61
CA VAL A 96 17.65 -8.13 0.86
C VAL A 96 18.30 -7.01 0.02
N ALA A 97 18.01 -6.94 -1.28
CA ALA A 97 18.55 -5.89 -2.13
C ALA A 97 18.14 -4.49 -1.65
N THR A 98 16.87 -4.34 -1.25
CA THR A 98 16.34 -3.08 -0.70
C THR A 98 17.00 -2.72 0.62
N ALA A 99 17.16 -3.69 1.54
CA ALA A 99 17.79 -3.46 2.84
C ALA A 99 19.25 -3.02 2.71
N VAL A 100 19.99 -3.61 1.75
CA VAL A 100 21.36 -3.18 1.42
C VAL A 100 21.36 -1.76 0.87
N PHE A 101 20.49 -1.46 -0.10
CA PHE A 101 20.37 -0.11 -0.66
C PHE A 101 20.07 0.93 0.42
N CYS A 102 19.04 0.70 1.25
CA CYS A 102 18.65 1.61 2.33
C CYS A 102 19.77 1.80 3.35
N SER A 103 20.42 0.72 3.79
CA SER A 103 21.52 0.79 4.77
C SER A 103 22.70 1.62 4.27
N VAL A 104 23.04 1.53 2.97
CA VAL A 104 24.14 2.30 2.38
C VAL A 104 23.74 3.77 2.20
N PHE A 105 22.59 4.02 1.56
CA PHE A 105 22.20 5.38 1.19
C PHE A 105 21.69 6.23 2.37
N ALA A 106 21.29 5.61 3.48
CA ALA A 106 20.91 6.31 4.72
C ALA A 106 22.01 7.27 5.22
N PHE A 107 23.27 6.94 4.99
CA PHE A 107 24.42 7.75 5.41
C PHE A 107 24.99 8.64 4.30
N ILE A 108 24.47 8.53 3.07
CA ILE A 108 25.00 9.25 1.90
C ILE A 108 24.04 10.36 1.46
N SER A 109 22.76 10.04 1.25
CA SER A 109 21.78 10.99 0.72
C SER A 109 20.35 10.57 1.07
N PRO A 110 19.74 11.23 2.08
CA PRO A 110 18.31 11.10 2.36
C PRO A 110 17.44 11.35 1.13
N THR A 111 17.78 12.36 0.33
CA THR A 111 17.06 12.69 -0.91
C THR A 111 17.08 11.55 -1.92
N ALA A 112 18.21 10.85 -2.10
CA ALA A 112 18.28 9.71 -3.02
C ALA A 112 17.33 8.58 -2.59
N ILE A 113 17.19 8.32 -1.28
CA ILE A 113 16.25 7.35 -0.74
C ILE A 113 14.80 7.79 -0.99
N GLY A 114 14.50 9.06 -0.75
CA GLY A 114 13.18 9.65 -1.02
C GLY A 114 12.80 9.50 -2.49
N ILE A 115 13.68 9.88 -3.42
CA ILE A 115 13.46 9.72 -4.86
C ILE A 115 13.31 8.24 -5.24
N ALA A 116 14.10 7.33 -4.67
CA ALA A 116 13.92 5.90 -4.89
C ALA A 116 12.55 5.42 -4.39
N GLY A 117 12.09 5.90 -3.22
CA GLY A 117 10.74 5.65 -2.71
C GLY A 117 9.65 6.14 -3.66
N ILE A 118 9.83 7.29 -4.31
CA ILE A 118 8.90 7.78 -5.35
C ILE A 118 8.92 6.85 -6.57
N VAL A 119 10.10 6.61 -7.15
CA VAL A 119 10.25 5.92 -8.45
C VAL A 119 9.93 4.44 -8.36
N ILE A 120 10.25 3.80 -7.24
CA ILE A 120 10.06 2.36 -7.03
C ILE A 120 8.79 2.09 -6.22
N GLY A 121 8.57 2.84 -5.14
CA GLY A 121 7.45 2.62 -4.23
C GLY A 121 6.10 3.10 -4.77
N THR A 122 6.02 4.28 -5.40
CA THR A 122 4.74 4.81 -5.92
C THR A 122 4.08 3.88 -6.95
N PRO A 123 4.83 3.26 -7.88
CA PRO A 123 4.27 2.27 -8.80
C PRO A 123 3.67 1.02 -8.16
N ALA A 124 3.86 0.76 -6.85
CA ALA A 124 3.32 -0.43 -6.18
C ALA A 124 1.80 -0.59 -6.38
N ILE A 125 1.05 0.51 -6.50
CA ILE A 125 -0.40 0.43 -6.69
C ILE A 125 -0.80 0.08 -8.13
N ILE A 126 0.06 0.32 -9.12
CA ILE A 126 -0.25 0.18 -10.56
C ILE A 126 -0.63 -1.26 -10.94
N PRO A 127 0.10 -2.32 -10.53
CA PRO A 127 -0.30 -3.69 -10.88
C PRO A 127 -1.67 -4.07 -10.30
N GLN A 128 -2.04 -3.50 -9.15
CA GLN A 128 -3.36 -3.74 -8.56
C GLN A 128 -4.46 -2.98 -9.32
N VAL A 129 -4.20 -1.73 -9.76
CA VAL A 129 -5.10 -1.00 -10.65
C VAL A 129 -5.31 -1.78 -11.95
N TRP A 130 -4.22 -2.23 -12.58
CA TRP A 130 -4.28 -3.03 -13.80
C TRP A 130 -5.13 -4.29 -13.60
N ARG A 131 -4.94 -4.99 -12.48
CA ARG A 131 -5.77 -6.14 -12.13
C ARG A 131 -7.24 -5.76 -11.95
N ALA A 132 -7.54 -4.62 -11.31
CA ALA A 132 -8.91 -4.13 -11.12
C ALA A 132 -9.61 -3.75 -12.44
N VAL A 133 -8.85 -3.28 -13.44
CA VAL A 133 -9.32 -3.05 -14.81
C VAL A 133 -9.62 -4.37 -15.52
N ARG A 134 -8.69 -5.33 -15.47
CA ARG A 134 -8.75 -6.55 -16.27
C ARG A 134 -9.66 -7.64 -15.69
N THR A 135 -9.91 -7.63 -14.38
CA THR A 135 -10.65 -8.71 -13.71
C THR A 135 -12.13 -8.35 -13.64
N LYS A 136 -13.00 -9.25 -14.11
CA LYS A 136 -14.45 -9.11 -14.03
C LYS A 136 -14.95 -9.13 -12.58
N HIS A 137 -14.38 -10.01 -11.78
CA HIS A 137 -14.78 -10.24 -10.39
C HIS A 137 -13.63 -9.91 -9.43
N LEU A 138 -13.89 -8.98 -8.50
CA LEU A 138 -12.90 -8.51 -7.52
C LEU A 138 -13.25 -8.94 -6.09
N PHE A 139 -14.03 -10.03 -5.97
CA PHE A 139 -13.82 -11.13 -5.02
C PHE A 139 -12.93 -10.74 -3.87
N GLY A 140 -11.66 -11.13 -3.97
CA GLY A 140 -10.66 -11.06 -2.90
C GLY A 140 -10.12 -9.68 -2.53
N VAL A 141 -10.53 -8.60 -3.21
CA VAL A 141 -10.06 -7.24 -2.90
C VAL A 141 -10.91 -6.61 -1.80
N SER A 142 -10.26 -6.04 -0.79
CA SER A 142 -10.90 -5.33 0.32
C SER A 142 -11.28 -3.90 -0.09
N VAL A 143 -12.59 -3.61 -0.14
CA VAL A 143 -13.11 -2.27 -0.39
C VAL A 143 -12.64 -1.32 0.72
N VAL A 144 -12.83 -1.73 1.98
CA VAL A 144 -12.44 -0.94 3.17
C VAL A 144 -10.97 -0.57 3.13
N SER A 145 -10.09 -1.52 2.78
CA SER A 145 -8.66 -1.23 2.71
C SER A 145 -8.31 -0.17 1.68
N ASN A 146 -8.98 -0.19 0.52
CA ASN A 146 -8.70 0.77 -0.53
C ASN A 146 -9.33 2.15 -0.25
N VAL A 147 -10.49 2.20 0.42
CA VAL A 147 -11.05 3.46 0.92
C VAL A 147 -10.12 4.09 1.96
N LEU A 148 -9.68 3.30 2.94
CA LEU A 148 -8.75 3.78 3.96
C LEU A 148 -7.40 4.20 3.34
N LEU A 149 -6.92 3.49 2.31
CA LEU A 149 -5.71 3.85 1.57
C LEU A 149 -5.86 5.19 0.85
N ALA A 150 -7.01 5.43 0.20
CA ALA A 150 -7.28 6.72 -0.45
C ALA A 150 -7.33 7.86 0.57
N SER A 151 -8.01 7.66 1.70
CA SER A 151 -8.07 8.65 2.79
C SER A 151 -6.69 8.90 3.41
N MET A 152 -5.90 7.85 3.61
CA MET A 152 -4.51 7.94 4.09
C MET A 152 -3.68 8.78 3.12
N GLY A 153 -3.77 8.50 1.81
CA GLY A 153 -3.06 9.23 0.77
C GLY A 153 -3.43 10.71 0.74
N ALA A 154 -4.70 11.04 0.92
CA ALA A 154 -5.14 12.44 1.06
C ALA A 154 -4.52 13.11 2.30
N GLY A 155 -4.44 12.38 3.42
CA GLY A 155 -3.74 12.84 4.63
C GLY A 155 -2.25 13.13 4.39
N TRP A 156 -1.54 12.21 3.74
CA TRP A 156 -0.12 12.39 3.39
C TRP A 156 0.10 13.51 2.37
N PHE A 157 -0.83 13.71 1.43
CA PHE A 157 -0.79 14.83 0.50
C PHE A 157 -0.82 16.17 1.26
N VAL A 158 -1.81 16.35 2.14
CA VAL A 158 -1.95 17.58 2.94
C VAL A 158 -0.76 17.76 3.89
N TYR A 159 -0.29 16.67 4.52
CA TYR A 159 0.88 16.72 5.39
C TYR A 159 2.13 17.16 4.64
N GLY A 160 2.43 16.55 3.49
CA GLY A 160 3.59 16.91 2.68
C GLY A 160 3.56 18.36 2.22
N LEU A 161 2.40 18.88 1.81
CA LEU A 161 2.24 20.30 1.50
C LEU A 161 2.50 21.19 2.72
N ALA A 162 1.99 20.79 3.90
CA ALA A 162 2.14 21.57 5.14
C ALA A 162 3.59 21.64 5.63
N ILE A 163 4.41 20.61 5.39
CA ILE A 163 5.84 20.61 5.73
C ILE A 163 6.75 21.06 4.57
N GLY A 164 6.18 21.43 3.42
CA GLY A 164 6.93 21.85 2.24
C GLY A 164 7.72 20.72 1.57
N ASP A 165 7.33 19.46 1.76
CA ASP A 165 8.01 18.29 1.20
C ASP A 165 7.24 17.69 -0.01
N PRO A 166 7.71 17.94 -1.25
CA PRO A 166 7.12 17.35 -2.45
C PRO A 166 7.33 15.83 -2.55
N VAL A 167 8.36 15.28 -1.91
CA VAL A 167 8.63 13.82 -1.88
C VAL A 167 7.50 13.11 -1.15
N VAL A 168 6.96 13.72 -0.10
CA VAL A 168 5.84 13.15 0.66
C VAL A 168 4.50 13.43 -0.01
N SER A 169 4.29 14.63 -0.56
CA SER A 169 2.98 15.01 -1.10
C SER A 169 2.69 14.39 -2.48
N TYR A 170 3.56 14.56 -3.47
CA TYR A 170 3.23 14.30 -4.88
C TYR A 170 2.91 12.84 -5.24
N PRO A 171 3.52 11.81 -4.64
CA PRO A 171 3.12 10.41 -4.88
C PRO A 171 1.63 10.15 -4.63
N ASN A 172 1.02 10.91 -3.73
CA ASN A 172 -0.39 10.75 -3.39
C ASN A 172 -1.34 11.19 -4.51
N LEU A 173 -0.87 12.01 -5.47
CA LEU A 173 -1.63 12.34 -6.68
C LEU A 173 -1.87 11.10 -7.56
N VAL A 174 -1.02 10.07 -7.45
CA VAL A 174 -1.23 8.77 -8.11
C VAL A 174 -1.97 7.80 -7.19
N LEU A 175 -1.61 7.78 -5.90
CA LEU A 175 -2.17 6.85 -4.92
C LEU A 175 -3.67 7.02 -4.72
N VAL A 176 -4.12 8.26 -4.47
CA VAL A 176 -5.52 8.58 -4.14
C VAL A 176 -6.49 8.15 -5.26
N PRO A 177 -6.32 8.57 -6.54
CA PRO A 177 -7.23 8.14 -7.60
C PRO A 177 -7.15 6.62 -7.85
N SER A 178 -5.96 6.03 -7.76
CA SER A 178 -5.76 4.59 -7.94
C SER A 178 -6.51 3.76 -6.89
N ALA A 179 -6.35 4.11 -5.61
CA ALA A 179 -7.02 3.44 -4.50
C ALA A 179 -8.53 3.64 -4.57
N SER A 180 -8.98 4.85 -4.91
CA SER A 180 -10.41 5.16 -5.09
C SER A 180 -11.02 4.32 -6.21
N TYR A 181 -10.32 4.19 -7.35
CA TYR A 181 -10.76 3.35 -8.45
C TYR A 181 -10.85 1.86 -8.08
N ILE A 182 -9.84 1.33 -7.38
CA ILE A 182 -9.85 -0.06 -6.91
C ILE A 182 -11.03 -0.29 -5.95
N ALA A 183 -11.25 0.64 -5.01
CA ALA A 183 -12.36 0.56 -4.06
C ALA A 183 -13.72 0.52 -4.80
N TRP A 184 -13.93 1.44 -5.74
CA TRP A 184 -15.15 1.50 -6.56
C TRP A 184 -15.38 0.22 -7.35
N ARG A 185 -14.37 -0.28 -8.07
CA ARG A 185 -14.46 -1.54 -8.84
C ARG A 185 -14.76 -2.74 -7.95
N ALA A 186 -14.11 -2.83 -6.79
CA ALA A 186 -14.33 -3.92 -5.84
C ALA A 186 -15.74 -3.85 -5.21
N TRP A 187 -16.27 -2.66 -4.98
CA TRP A 187 -17.62 -2.43 -4.48
C TRP A 187 -18.68 -2.82 -5.52
N GLN A 188 -18.54 -2.35 -6.76
CA GLN A 188 -19.43 -2.71 -7.86
C GLN A 188 -19.48 -4.22 -8.10
N SER A 189 -18.32 -4.88 -8.09
CA SER A 189 -18.25 -6.34 -8.28
C SER A 189 -19.04 -7.10 -7.21
N ARG A 190 -19.10 -6.61 -5.97
CA ARG A 190 -19.83 -7.26 -4.88
C ARG A 190 -21.34 -7.06 -5.01
N HIS A 191 -21.76 -5.84 -5.31
CA HIS A 191 -23.19 -5.55 -5.50
C HIS A 191 -23.80 -6.35 -6.63
N ALA A 192 -23.13 -6.43 -7.79
CA ALA A 192 -23.60 -7.24 -8.90
C ALA A 192 -23.78 -8.72 -8.51
N HIS A 193 -22.90 -9.28 -7.68
CA HIS A 193 -23.04 -10.66 -7.21
C HIS A 193 -24.20 -10.83 -6.22
N THR A 194 -24.42 -9.86 -5.33
CA THR A 194 -25.57 -9.89 -4.41
C THR A 194 -26.89 -9.81 -5.17
N GLU A 195 -26.99 -8.95 -6.18
CA GLU A 195 -28.17 -8.84 -7.04
C GLU A 195 -28.43 -10.14 -7.83
N MET A 196 -27.39 -10.72 -8.43
CA MET A 196 -27.50 -12.01 -9.12
C MET A 196 -27.95 -13.14 -8.19
N ALA A 197 -27.43 -13.18 -6.96
CA ALA A 197 -27.81 -14.20 -5.98
C ALA A 197 -29.26 -14.02 -5.50
N ALA A 198 -29.73 -12.78 -5.35
CA ALA A 198 -31.11 -12.48 -4.97
C ALA A 198 -32.13 -12.79 -6.08
N ALA A 199 -31.71 -12.76 -7.35
CA ALA A 199 -32.54 -13.04 -8.52
C ALA A 199 -32.58 -14.53 -8.94
N ALA A 200 -31.79 -15.40 -8.30
CA ALA A 200 -31.76 -16.82 -8.65
C ALA A 200 -33.02 -17.56 -8.11
N PRO A 201 -33.71 -18.37 -8.94
CA PRO A 201 -34.86 -19.15 -8.46
C PRO A 201 -34.42 -20.19 -7.41
N ALA A 202 -35.25 -20.36 -6.39
CA ALA A 202 -35.04 -21.27 -5.25
C ALA A 202 -35.12 -22.76 -5.65
#